data_AF-A0A9R0S377-F1
#
_entry.id   AF-A0A9R0S377-F1
#
_cell.length_a   1.000
_cell.length_b   1.000
_cell.length_c   1.000
_cell.angle_alpha   90.00
_cell.angle_beta   90.00
_cell.angle_gamma   90.00
#
_symmetry.space_group_name_H-M   'P 1'
#
loop_
_entity.id
_entity.type
_entity.pdbx_description
1 polymer ?
#
loop_
_entity_poly.entity_id
_entity_poly.type
_entity_poly.pdbx_seq_one_letter_code
_entity_poly.pdbx_strand_id
1 'polypeptide(L)'
;MQKEKEDAILFHMSEELRNIMQQLELENKQLHSKWEAMEHMQGDEDSESKKKMAEQIQELKEQCETVQTFAQTLVIKERKANDELQLARKALIRGFQDLITGQTSIGIKRMGMLDQESLEKAFQQKLSEHDAALFCAKWEAEIGNPDWHPFKVIMVDGKQLEIISEDDEKLRALKDENGEQIYAVVTKALLEVNEHNPSGRHPVNELWNYKEDRKATLEEAVEHLLKQWRVDRSNLKRKRIEEDAGST
;
A
#
# COMPACT_ATOMS: atom_id res chain seq x y z
N MET A 1 -8.77 -11.69 8.29
CA MET A 1 -8.42 -13.12 8.24
C MET A 1 -7.37 -13.49 7.19
N GLN A 2 -7.53 -13.18 5.89
CA GLN A 2 -6.53 -13.57 4.87
C GLN A 2 -5.28 -12.65 4.87
N LYS A 3 -5.49 -11.33 4.97
CA LYS A 3 -4.42 -10.35 5.17
C LYS A 3 -3.64 -10.55 6.48
N GLU A 4 -4.35 -10.79 7.58
CA GLU A 4 -3.71 -11.12 8.87
C GLU A 4 -2.92 -12.44 8.81
N LYS A 5 -3.37 -13.42 8.02
CA LYS A 5 -2.61 -14.65 7.78
C LYS A 5 -1.38 -14.40 6.93
N GLU A 6 -1.47 -13.58 5.89
CA GLU A 6 -0.32 -13.18 5.06
C GLU A 6 0.70 -12.36 5.86
N ASP A 7 0.24 -11.41 6.67
CA ASP A 7 1.08 -10.61 7.57
C ASP A 7 1.73 -11.48 8.65
N ALA A 8 1.00 -12.46 9.20
CA ALA A 8 1.54 -13.43 10.15
C ALA A 8 2.58 -14.36 9.50
N ILE A 9 2.35 -14.80 8.26
CA ILE A 9 3.31 -15.61 7.49
C ILE A 9 4.57 -14.78 7.21
N LEU A 10 4.41 -13.54 6.76
CA LEU A 10 5.52 -12.64 6.48
C LEU A 10 6.33 -12.33 7.74
N PHE A 11 5.65 -12.08 8.86
CA PHE A 11 6.29 -11.87 10.16
C PHE A 11 7.07 -13.11 10.61
N HIS A 12 6.47 -14.30 10.52
CA HIS A 12 7.11 -15.55 10.88
C HIS A 12 8.33 -15.85 9.99
N MET A 13 8.21 -15.64 8.68
CA MET A 13 9.34 -15.78 7.75
C MET A 13 10.45 -14.78 8.05
N SER A 14 10.10 -13.53 8.40
CA SER A 14 11.05 -12.50 8.83
C SER A 14 11.80 -12.91 10.09
N GLU A 15 11.10 -13.45 11.10
CA GLU A 15 11.74 -13.94 12.32
C GLU A 15 12.64 -15.14 12.05
N GLU A 16 12.21 -16.10 11.21
CA GLU A 16 13.04 -17.24 10.79
C GLU A 16 14.30 -16.78 10.08
N LEU A 17 14.20 -15.84 9.13
CA LEU A 17 15.36 -15.29 8.43
C LEU A 17 16.31 -14.58 9.39
N ARG A 18 15.79 -13.80 10.35
CA ARG A 18 16.60 -13.15 11.38
C ARG A 18 17.33 -14.17 12.25
N ASN A 19 16.65 -15.24 12.67
CA ASN A 19 17.23 -16.28 13.51
C ASN A 19 18.33 -17.04 12.75
N ILE A 20 18.09 -17.40 11.48
CA ILE A 20 19.09 -18.04 10.62
C ILE A 20 20.31 -17.12 10.44
N MET A 21 20.10 -15.83 10.20
CA MET A 21 21.18 -14.87 10.02
C MET A 21 22.02 -14.70 11.28
N GLN A 22 21.39 -14.60 12.46
CA GLN A 22 22.10 -14.54 13.75
C GLN A 22 22.88 -15.83 14.02
N GLN A 23 22.33 -16.99 13.66
CA GLN A 23 22.99 -18.27 13.86
C GLN A 23 24.21 -18.42 12.94
N LEU A 24 24.09 -18.05 11.67
CA LEU A 24 25.22 -18.02 10.74
C LEU A 24 26.30 -17.03 11.20
N GLU A 25 25.92 -15.87 11.72
CA GLU A 25 26.85 -14.86 12.21
C GLU A 25 27.60 -15.34 13.47
N LEU A 26 26.92 -16.07 14.36
CA LEU A 26 27.54 -16.73 15.51
C LEU A 26 28.50 -17.85 15.06
N GLU A 27 28.09 -18.68 14.11
CA GLU A 27 28.91 -19.76 13.57
C GLU A 27 30.16 -19.22 12.87
N ASN A 28 30.03 -18.13 12.12
CA ASN A 28 31.16 -17.44 11.50
C ASN A 28 32.15 -16.91 12.57
N LYS A 29 31.65 -16.27 13.62
CA LYS A 29 32.48 -15.83 14.77
C LYS A 29 33.17 -17.00 15.45
N GLN A 30 32.47 -18.11 15.68
CA GLN A 30 33.05 -19.31 16.30
C GLN A 30 34.14 -19.94 15.43
N LEU A 31 33.92 -20.06 14.12
CA LEU A 31 34.91 -20.57 13.18
C LEU A 31 36.13 -19.65 13.11
N HIS A 32 35.92 -18.33 13.13
CA HIS A 32 37.00 -17.36 13.13
C HIS A 32 37.84 -17.45 14.40
N SER A 33 37.23 -17.50 15.59
CA SER A 33 37.95 -17.68 16.85
C SER A 33 38.68 -19.03 16.95
N LYS A 34 38.10 -20.12 16.42
CA LYS A 34 38.78 -21.42 16.31
C LYS A 34 39.99 -21.34 15.39
N TRP A 35 39.87 -20.64 14.26
CA TRP A 35 40.96 -20.44 13.32
C TRP A 35 42.11 -19.64 13.94
N GLU A 36 41.82 -18.52 14.60
CA GLU A 36 42.83 -17.73 15.33
C GLU A 36 43.53 -18.54 16.44
N ALA A 37 42.78 -19.38 17.17
CA ALA A 37 43.35 -20.25 18.20
C ALA A 37 44.30 -21.32 17.60
N MET A 38 43.95 -21.88 16.44
CA MET A 38 44.79 -22.84 15.72
C MET A 38 46.01 -22.17 15.06
N GLU A 39 45.91 -20.91 14.63
CA GLU A 39 47.05 -20.15 14.10
C GLU A 39 48.11 -19.91 15.20
N HIS A 40 47.67 -19.69 16.44
CA HIS A 40 48.54 -19.47 17.59
C HIS A 40 49.10 -20.75 18.24
N MET A 41 48.53 -21.92 17.97
CA MET A 41 49.07 -23.22 18.42
C MET A 41 50.03 -23.81 17.37
N GLN A 42 51.27 -23.30 17.33
CA GLN A 42 52.38 -23.95 16.64
C GLN A 42 52.80 -25.23 17.40
N GLY A 43 52.08 -26.32 17.18
CA GLY A 43 52.44 -27.64 17.71
C GLY A 43 51.58 -28.75 17.12
N ASP A 44 52.08 -29.40 16.06
CA ASP A 44 51.72 -30.73 15.54
C ASP A 44 50.25 -31.17 15.64
N GLU A 45 49.30 -30.26 15.38
CA GLU A 45 47.91 -30.64 15.10
C GLU A 45 47.85 -31.38 13.76
N ASP A 46 47.43 -32.64 13.85
CA ASP A 46 47.29 -33.62 12.77
C ASP A 46 46.73 -33.00 11.48
N SER A 47 47.51 -33.13 10.39
CA SER A 47 47.23 -32.61 9.03
C SER A 47 45.79 -32.88 8.57
N GLU A 48 45.22 -34.00 9.01
CA GLU A 48 43.88 -34.46 8.66
C GLU A 48 42.76 -33.58 9.26
N SER A 49 42.92 -33.09 10.50
CA SER A 49 41.92 -32.24 11.16
C SER A 49 41.84 -30.84 10.52
N LYS A 50 42.99 -30.27 10.14
CA LYS A 50 43.07 -28.99 9.42
C LYS A 50 42.47 -29.10 8.02
N LYS A 51 42.70 -30.20 7.32
CA LYS A 51 42.11 -30.47 6.01
C LYS A 51 40.57 -30.55 6.09
N LYS A 52 40.03 -31.28 7.07
CA LYS A 52 38.59 -31.42 7.27
C LYS A 52 37.90 -30.08 7.59
N MET A 53 38.53 -29.23 8.39
CA MET A 53 38.04 -27.88 8.70
C MET A 53 38.02 -27.00 7.45
N ALA A 54 39.06 -27.07 6.60
CA ALA A 54 39.12 -26.32 5.35
C ALA A 54 38.02 -26.74 4.37
N GLU A 55 37.73 -28.04 4.27
CA GLU A 55 36.63 -28.57 3.45
C GLU A 55 35.27 -28.06 3.94
N GLN A 56 35.02 -28.05 5.25
CA GLN A 56 33.77 -27.50 5.83
C GLN A 56 33.61 -26.00 5.58
N ILE A 57 34.69 -25.23 5.69
CA ILE A 57 34.67 -23.79 5.39
C ILE A 57 34.38 -23.55 3.90
N GLN A 58 34.96 -24.37 3.02
CA GLN A 58 34.72 -24.27 1.58
C GLN A 58 33.26 -24.61 1.23
N GLU A 59 32.72 -25.68 1.80
CA GLU A 59 31.32 -26.06 1.62
C GLU A 59 30.35 -24.97 2.14
N LEU A 60 30.62 -24.40 3.32
CA LEU A 60 29.83 -23.29 3.87
C LEU A 60 29.90 -22.03 2.99
N LYS A 61 31.05 -21.75 2.38
CA LYS A 61 31.20 -20.62 1.43
C LYS A 61 30.36 -20.85 0.18
N GLU A 62 30.44 -22.04 -0.41
CA GLU A 62 29.64 -22.42 -1.57
C GLU A 62 28.14 -22.34 -1.25
N GLN A 63 27.72 -22.84 -0.08
CA GLN A 63 26.34 -22.72 0.39
C GLN A 63 25.93 -21.24 0.58
N CYS A 64 26.76 -20.41 1.20
CA CYS A 64 26.50 -18.97 1.33
C CYS A 64 26.31 -18.29 -0.04
N GLU A 65 27.18 -18.59 -1.00
CA GLU A 65 27.09 -18.05 -2.37
C GLU A 65 25.80 -18.50 -3.07
N THR A 66 25.40 -19.77 -2.89
CA THR A 66 24.16 -20.29 -3.47
C THR A 66 22.92 -19.59 -2.89
N VAL A 67 22.86 -19.42 -1.56
CA VAL A 67 21.76 -18.73 -0.87
C VAL A 67 21.70 -17.26 -1.28
N GLN A 68 22.84 -16.59 -1.37
CA GLN A 68 22.92 -15.20 -1.82
C GLN A 68 22.41 -15.05 -3.26
N THR A 69 22.82 -15.94 -4.17
CA THR A 69 22.37 -15.95 -5.56
C THR A 69 20.86 -16.21 -5.67
N PHE A 70 20.35 -17.14 -4.85
CA PHE A 70 18.92 -17.45 -4.78
C PHE A 70 18.11 -16.24 -4.27
N ALA A 71 18.56 -15.60 -3.18
CA ALA A 71 17.91 -14.41 -2.63
C ALA A 71 17.88 -13.25 -3.64
N GLN A 72 18.98 -13.00 -4.34
CA GLN A 72 19.04 -12.00 -5.42
C GLN A 72 18.05 -12.33 -6.54
N THR A 73 17.97 -13.59 -6.95
CA THR A 73 17.02 -14.04 -7.97
C THR A 73 15.57 -13.82 -7.54
N LEU A 74 15.24 -14.10 -6.28
CA LEU A 74 13.90 -13.90 -5.73
C LEU A 74 13.54 -12.41 -5.72
N VAL A 75 14.44 -11.53 -5.29
CA VAL A 75 14.24 -10.07 -5.32
C VAL A 75 13.99 -9.58 -6.74
N ILE A 76 14.74 -10.07 -7.73
CA ILE A 76 14.54 -9.69 -9.14
C ILE A 76 13.16 -10.14 -9.65
N LYS A 77 12.73 -11.37 -9.29
CA LYS A 77 11.42 -11.89 -9.71
C LYS A 77 10.27 -11.15 -9.03
N GLU A 78 10.38 -10.87 -7.73
CA GLU A 78 9.38 -10.12 -6.98
C GLU A 78 9.19 -8.72 -7.57
N ARG A 79 10.29 -7.99 -7.82
CA ARG A 79 10.23 -6.66 -8.44
C ARG A 79 9.51 -6.69 -9.78
N LYS A 80 9.85 -7.65 -10.66
CA LYS A 80 9.18 -7.80 -11.97
C LYS A 80 7.69 -8.07 -11.83
N ALA A 81 7.31 -9.00 -10.94
CA ALA A 81 5.90 -9.32 -10.71
C ALA A 81 5.13 -8.13 -10.12
N ASN A 82 5.73 -7.40 -9.19
CA ASN A 82 5.16 -6.19 -8.63
C ASN A 82 5.01 -5.10 -9.70
N ASP A 83 6.01 -4.89 -10.56
CA ASP A 83 5.94 -3.93 -11.68
C ASP A 83 4.75 -4.26 -12.61
N GLU A 84 4.58 -5.54 -12.99
CA GLU A 84 3.45 -5.99 -13.78
C GLU A 84 2.10 -5.75 -13.09
N LEU A 85 1.99 -6.05 -11.79
CA LEU A 85 0.79 -5.80 -10.99
C LEU A 85 0.47 -4.30 -10.90
N GLN A 86 1.48 -3.44 -10.72
CA GLN A 86 1.28 -1.99 -10.70
C GLN A 86 0.86 -1.45 -12.06
N LEU A 87 1.44 -1.97 -13.16
CA LEU A 87 1.02 -1.63 -14.52
C LEU A 87 -0.43 -2.03 -14.78
N ALA A 88 -0.82 -3.25 -14.39
CA ALA A 88 -2.21 -3.72 -14.49
C ALA A 88 -3.17 -2.85 -13.68
N ARG A 89 -2.80 -2.48 -12.45
CA ARG A 89 -3.59 -1.57 -11.61
C ARG A 89 -3.76 -0.20 -12.25
N LYS A 90 -2.69 0.40 -12.75
CA LYS A 90 -2.74 1.70 -13.45
C LYS A 90 -3.61 1.63 -14.70
N ALA A 91 -3.51 0.55 -15.47
CA ALA A 91 -4.35 0.33 -16.64
C ALA A 91 -5.84 0.22 -16.28
N LEU A 92 -6.17 -0.51 -15.21
CA LEU A 92 -7.55 -0.58 -14.71
C LEU A 92 -8.04 0.78 -14.20
N ILE A 93 -7.23 1.52 -13.43
CA ILE A 93 -7.59 2.87 -12.98
C ILE A 93 -7.96 3.75 -14.16
N ARG A 94 -7.10 3.78 -15.19
CA ARG A 94 -7.35 4.55 -16.41
C ARG A 94 -8.62 4.09 -17.13
N GLY A 95 -8.80 2.78 -17.31
CA GLY A 95 -9.99 2.24 -17.97
C GLY A 95 -11.28 2.58 -17.22
N PHE A 96 -11.27 2.50 -15.89
CA PHE A 96 -12.43 2.83 -15.04
C PHE A 96 -12.81 4.32 -15.10
N GLN A 97 -11.84 5.23 -15.27
CA GLN A 97 -12.11 6.66 -15.45
C GLN A 97 -12.97 6.93 -16.69
N ASP A 98 -12.79 6.15 -17.75
CA ASP A 98 -13.51 6.31 -19.01
C ASP A 98 -14.86 5.57 -19.02
N LEU A 99 -15.02 4.53 -18.20
CA LEU A 99 -16.11 3.56 -18.29
C LEU A 99 -17.29 3.83 -17.35
N ILE A 100 -17.05 4.37 -16.14
CA ILE A 100 -18.09 4.39 -15.10
C ILE A 100 -18.82 5.73 -15.04
N THR A 101 -20.05 5.73 -15.55
CA THR A 101 -21.05 6.78 -15.33
C THR A 101 -22.10 6.29 -14.32
N GLY A 102 -21.87 6.50 -13.03
CA GLY A 102 -22.87 6.24 -11.97
C GLY A 102 -22.31 5.62 -10.68
N GLN A 103 -23.16 5.48 -9.66
CA GLN A 103 -22.84 4.83 -8.39
C GLN A 103 -22.72 3.30 -8.57
N THR A 104 -21.51 2.84 -8.82
CA THR A 104 -21.14 1.42 -8.83
C THR A 104 -20.48 1.02 -7.51
N SER A 105 -20.53 -0.28 -7.19
CA SER A 105 -19.87 -0.77 -5.97
C SER A 105 -18.35 -0.70 -6.03
N ILE A 106 -17.77 -0.80 -7.22
CA ILE A 106 -16.34 -0.61 -7.48
C ILE A 106 -16.20 0.59 -8.41
N GLY A 107 -15.33 1.54 -8.07
CA GLY A 107 -15.10 2.73 -8.88
C GLY A 107 -13.75 3.37 -8.60
N ILE A 108 -13.58 4.59 -9.12
CA ILE A 108 -12.42 5.42 -8.83
C ILE A 108 -12.75 6.35 -7.68
N LYS A 109 -11.88 6.35 -6.66
CA LYS A 109 -11.88 7.37 -5.61
C LYS A 109 -10.64 8.22 -5.77
N ARG A 110 -10.81 9.53 -5.65
CA ARG A 110 -9.69 10.49 -5.69
C ARG A 110 -9.27 10.79 -4.25
N MET A 111 -8.25 10.08 -3.78
CA MET A 111 -7.77 10.15 -2.40
C MET A 111 -7.23 11.54 -2.10
N GLY A 112 -7.67 12.14 -1.00
CA GLY A 112 -7.22 13.47 -0.59
C GLY A 112 -7.98 14.63 -1.17
N MET A 113 -9.12 14.38 -1.81
CA MET A 113 -10.10 15.40 -2.18
C MET A 113 -11.22 15.47 -1.15
N LEU A 114 -11.88 16.61 -1.05
CA LEU A 114 -13.05 16.72 -0.20
C LEU A 114 -14.27 16.09 -0.89
N ASP A 115 -14.99 15.24 -0.15
CA ASP A 115 -16.21 14.64 -0.66
C ASP A 115 -17.34 15.68 -0.66
N GLN A 116 -17.67 16.17 -1.86
CA GLN A 116 -18.67 17.22 -2.03
C GLN A 116 -20.04 16.82 -1.48
N GLU A 117 -20.45 15.56 -1.66
CA GLU A 117 -21.74 15.08 -1.14
C GLU A 117 -21.76 15.09 0.41
N SER A 118 -20.66 14.70 1.05
CA SER A 118 -20.51 14.80 2.50
C SER A 118 -20.47 16.24 3.00
N LEU A 119 -19.84 17.15 2.26
CA LEU A 119 -19.84 18.58 2.60
C LEU A 119 -21.24 19.20 2.52
N GLU A 120 -21.97 18.95 1.44
CA GLU A 120 -23.35 19.44 1.27
C GLU A 120 -24.26 18.95 2.39
N LYS A 121 -24.11 17.67 2.80
CA LYS A 121 -24.81 17.09 3.95
C LYS A 121 -24.39 17.74 5.26
N ALA A 122 -23.09 17.94 5.49
CA ALA A 122 -22.55 18.54 6.71
C ALA A 122 -23.02 19.99 6.88
N PHE A 123 -23.14 20.73 5.78
CA PHE A 123 -23.71 22.07 5.76
C PHE A 123 -25.25 22.10 5.76
N GLN A 124 -25.92 20.94 5.84
CA GLN A 124 -27.39 20.82 5.85
C GLN A 124 -28.04 21.53 4.66
N GLN A 125 -27.41 21.50 3.47
CA GLN A 125 -27.84 22.20 2.27
C GLN A 125 -27.92 23.73 2.41
N LYS A 126 -27.24 24.32 3.41
CA LYS A 126 -27.27 25.78 3.65
C LYS A 126 -26.27 26.55 2.81
N LEU A 127 -25.23 25.91 2.28
CA LEU A 127 -24.27 26.57 1.41
C LEU A 127 -24.78 26.60 -0.03
N SER A 128 -24.49 27.72 -0.72
CA SER A 128 -24.61 27.75 -2.16
C SER A 128 -23.55 26.86 -2.82
N GLU A 129 -23.81 26.40 -4.05
CA GLU A 129 -22.84 25.63 -4.84
C GLU A 129 -21.50 26.38 -4.98
N HIS A 130 -21.57 27.71 -5.15
CA HIS A 130 -20.38 28.56 -5.27
C HIS A 130 -19.57 28.59 -3.98
N ASP A 131 -20.23 28.75 -2.82
CA ASP A 131 -19.54 28.79 -1.52
C ASP A 131 -18.93 27.42 -1.19
N ALA A 132 -19.62 26.34 -1.55
CA ALA A 132 -19.11 24.98 -1.33
C ALA A 132 -17.86 24.73 -2.17
N ALA A 133 -17.85 25.15 -3.44
CA ALA A 133 -16.68 25.06 -4.30
C ALA A 133 -15.49 25.89 -3.79
N LEU A 134 -15.74 27.11 -3.29
CA LEU A 134 -14.70 27.94 -2.68
C LEU A 134 -14.13 27.29 -1.41
N PHE A 135 -14.99 26.70 -0.58
CA PHE A 135 -14.57 25.96 0.60
C PHE A 135 -13.69 24.76 0.23
N CYS A 136 -14.12 23.96 -0.76
CA CYS A 136 -13.32 22.84 -1.27
C CYS A 136 -11.95 23.30 -1.75
N ALA A 137 -11.91 24.30 -2.63
CA ALA A 137 -10.67 24.80 -3.20
C ALA A 137 -9.70 25.33 -2.14
N LYS A 138 -10.20 26.04 -1.12
CA LYS A 138 -9.39 26.52 0.01
C LYS A 138 -8.75 25.35 0.75
N TRP A 139 -9.54 24.38 1.17
CA TRP A 139 -9.05 23.30 2.02
C TRP A 139 -8.23 22.25 1.27
N GLU A 140 -8.54 22.00 0.00
CA GLU A 140 -7.70 21.15 -0.85
C GLU A 140 -6.34 21.79 -1.11
N ALA A 141 -6.28 23.12 -1.26
CA ALA A 141 -5.01 23.85 -1.36
C ALA A 141 -4.20 23.77 -0.06
N GLU A 142 -4.86 23.88 1.09
CA GLU A 142 -4.20 23.71 2.40
C GLU A 142 -3.70 22.27 2.57
N ILE A 143 -4.55 21.25 2.36
CA ILE A 143 -4.16 19.83 2.41
C ILE A 143 -2.98 19.53 1.47
N GLY A 144 -2.98 20.14 0.29
CA GLY A 144 -1.89 20.02 -0.69
C GLY A 144 -0.61 20.78 -0.36
N ASN A 145 -0.64 21.66 0.65
CA ASN A 145 0.50 22.51 1.01
C ASN A 145 1.60 21.68 1.73
N PRO A 146 2.81 21.54 1.16
CA PRO A 146 3.88 20.78 1.79
C PRO A 146 4.38 21.41 3.10
N ASP A 147 4.20 22.71 3.30
CA ASP A 147 4.63 23.42 4.51
C ASP A 147 3.69 23.22 5.70
N TRP A 148 2.48 22.69 5.45
CA TRP A 148 1.51 22.43 6.52
C TRP A 148 1.41 20.93 6.78
N HIS A 149 1.95 20.46 7.91
CA HIS A 149 1.93 19.03 8.27
C HIS A 149 1.35 18.86 9.68
N PRO A 150 0.01 18.89 9.83
CA PRO A 150 -0.67 18.88 11.13
C PRO A 150 -0.74 17.46 11.72
N PHE A 151 0.38 16.75 11.73
CA PHE A 151 0.51 15.41 12.30
C PHE A 151 1.52 15.39 13.43
N LYS A 152 1.30 14.48 14.37
CA LYS A 152 2.24 14.12 15.42
C LYS A 152 2.55 12.64 15.35
N VAL A 153 3.80 12.29 15.61
CA VAL A 153 4.25 10.90 15.65
C VAL A 153 3.99 10.33 17.04
N ILE A 154 3.32 9.19 17.09
CA ILE A 154 3.13 8.40 18.31
C ILE A 154 3.74 7.02 18.13
N MET A 155 4.07 6.35 19.25
CA MET A 155 4.57 4.98 19.26
C MET A 155 3.44 4.04 19.67
N VAL A 156 3.07 3.11 18.79
CA VAL A 156 2.09 2.04 19.06
C VAL A 156 2.74 0.71 18.71
N ASP A 157 2.86 -0.20 19.68
CA ASP A 157 3.48 -1.53 19.52
C ASP A 157 4.87 -1.50 18.85
N GLY A 158 5.68 -0.49 19.19
CA GLY A 158 7.03 -0.33 18.63
C GLY A 158 7.07 0.25 17.20
N LYS A 159 5.91 0.59 16.61
CA LYS A 159 5.81 1.26 15.31
C LYS A 159 5.49 2.75 15.49
N GLN A 160 6.12 3.57 14.66
CA GLN A 160 5.78 4.99 14.54
C GLN A 160 4.49 5.13 13.71
N LEU A 161 3.50 5.83 14.27
CA LEU A 161 2.25 6.14 13.60
C LEU A 161 2.04 7.65 13.63
N GLU A 162 1.69 8.24 12.48
CA GLU A 162 1.30 9.63 12.39
C GLU A 162 -0.20 9.76 12.60
N ILE A 163 -0.58 10.57 13.58
CA ILE A 163 -1.98 10.93 13.85
C ILE A 163 -2.15 12.44 13.76
N ILE A 164 -3.36 12.89 13.49
CA ILE A 164 -3.65 14.33 13.43
C ILE A 164 -3.35 14.98 14.78
N SER A 165 -2.69 16.14 14.72
CA SER A 165 -2.43 16.96 15.90
C SER A 165 -3.68 17.75 16.29
N GLU A 166 -4.18 17.53 17.52
CA GLU A 166 -5.32 18.28 18.08
C GLU A 166 -4.97 19.76 18.36
N ASP A 167 -3.68 20.08 18.49
CA ASP A 167 -3.18 21.42 18.76
C ASP A 167 -3.04 22.28 17.50
N ASP A 168 -3.26 21.73 16.30
CA ASP A 168 -3.13 22.48 15.05
C ASP A 168 -4.15 23.63 14.98
N GLU A 169 -3.63 24.86 14.82
CA GLU A 169 -4.43 26.08 14.87
C GLU A 169 -5.49 26.14 13.76
N LYS A 170 -5.15 25.69 12.54
CA LYS A 170 -6.07 25.74 11.39
C LYS A 170 -7.20 24.72 11.56
N LEU A 171 -6.88 23.51 12.00
CA LEU A 171 -7.86 22.45 12.27
C LEU A 171 -8.77 22.80 13.46
N ARG A 172 -8.24 23.45 14.49
CA ARG A 172 -9.05 23.97 15.60
C ARG A 172 -10.01 25.06 15.14
N ALA A 173 -9.51 26.05 14.40
CA ALA A 173 -10.36 27.12 13.84
C ALA A 173 -11.46 26.55 12.93
N LEU A 174 -11.13 25.58 12.07
CA LEU A 174 -12.11 24.88 11.24
C LEU A 174 -13.22 24.22 12.07
N LYS A 175 -12.84 23.54 13.14
CA LYS A 175 -13.77 22.83 14.01
C LYS A 175 -14.68 23.81 14.76
N ASP A 176 -14.12 24.91 15.24
CA ASP A 176 -14.86 25.95 15.97
C ASP A 176 -15.83 26.72 15.04
N GLU A 177 -15.42 27.01 13.81
CA GLU A 177 -16.23 27.77 12.83
C GLU A 177 -17.29 26.91 12.12
N ASN A 178 -16.95 25.66 11.78
CA ASN A 178 -17.78 24.82 10.89
C ASN A 178 -18.31 23.54 11.55
N GLY A 179 -17.88 23.23 12.77
CA GLY A 179 -18.35 22.09 13.54
C GLY A 179 -17.69 20.75 13.17
N GLU A 180 -18.03 19.72 13.95
CA GLU A 180 -17.41 18.38 13.90
C GLU A 180 -17.53 17.69 12.54
N GLN A 181 -18.66 17.86 11.85
CA GLN A 181 -18.91 17.15 10.59
C GLN A 181 -17.97 17.65 9.47
N ILE A 182 -17.76 18.96 9.39
CA ILE A 182 -16.84 19.57 8.41
C ILE A 182 -15.39 19.25 8.77
N TYR A 183 -15.05 19.33 10.07
CA TYR A 183 -13.77 18.87 10.57
C TYR A 183 -13.47 17.42 10.15
N ALA A 184 -14.43 16.50 10.31
CA ALA A 184 -14.28 15.09 9.94
C ALA A 184 -14.04 14.90 8.42
N VAL A 185 -14.70 15.67 7.56
CA VAL A 185 -14.50 15.58 6.11
C VAL A 185 -13.10 16.05 5.70
N VAL A 186 -12.64 17.18 6.25
CA VAL A 186 -11.30 17.73 5.96
C VAL A 186 -10.20 16.81 6.49
N THR A 187 -10.34 16.33 7.73
CA THR A 187 -9.35 15.44 8.34
C THR A 187 -9.29 14.08 7.66
N LYS A 188 -10.41 13.56 7.16
CA LYS A 188 -10.43 12.36 6.31
C LYS A 188 -9.58 12.57 5.05
N ALA A 189 -9.80 13.66 4.30
CA ALA A 189 -8.99 13.95 3.11
C ALA A 189 -7.50 14.12 3.43
N LEU A 190 -7.18 14.78 4.54
CA LEU A 190 -5.81 14.95 5.01
C LEU A 190 -5.13 13.60 5.34
N LEU A 191 -5.82 12.69 6.02
CA LEU A 191 -5.33 11.33 6.29
C LEU A 191 -5.12 10.54 5.00
N GLU A 192 -6.04 10.65 4.04
CA GLU A 192 -5.93 9.98 2.75
C GLU A 192 -4.69 10.43 1.98
N VAL A 193 -4.36 11.73 1.96
CA VAL A 193 -3.11 12.24 1.36
C VAL A 193 -1.89 11.66 2.07
N ASN A 194 -1.89 11.63 3.40
CA ASN A 194 -0.75 11.13 4.16
C ASN A 194 -0.52 9.63 3.95
N GLU A 195 -1.59 8.84 3.81
CA GLU A 195 -1.50 7.40 3.54
C GLU A 195 -1.06 7.11 2.10
N HIS A 196 -1.57 7.86 1.11
CA HIS A 196 -1.43 7.48 -0.31
C HIS A 196 -0.35 8.25 -1.05
N ASN A 197 -0.03 9.48 -0.63
CA ASN A 197 0.96 10.33 -1.26
C ASN A 197 1.59 11.32 -0.26
N PRO A 198 2.22 10.85 0.83
CA PRO A 198 2.73 11.72 1.90
C PRO A 198 3.74 12.75 1.40
N SER A 199 4.59 12.36 0.44
CA SER A 199 5.62 13.26 -0.11
C SER A 199 5.10 14.18 -1.20
N GLY A 200 4.24 13.68 -2.10
CA GLY A 200 3.73 14.47 -3.22
C GLY A 200 2.58 15.39 -2.85
N ARG A 201 1.85 15.09 -1.77
CA ARG A 201 0.74 15.87 -1.21
C ARG A 201 -0.40 16.21 -2.19
N HIS A 202 -0.40 15.65 -3.39
CA HIS A 202 -1.46 15.85 -4.38
C HIS A 202 -2.40 14.65 -4.41
N PRO A 203 -3.67 14.85 -4.81
CA PRO A 203 -4.62 13.77 -4.91
C PRO A 203 -4.18 12.67 -5.88
N VAL A 204 -4.53 11.43 -5.55
CA VAL A 204 -4.24 10.24 -6.38
C VAL A 204 -5.49 9.41 -6.58
N ASN A 205 -5.62 8.82 -7.77
CA ASN A 205 -6.76 7.97 -8.08
C ASN A 205 -6.49 6.54 -7.61
N GLU A 206 -7.47 5.98 -6.91
CA GLU A 206 -7.43 4.62 -6.41
C GLU A 206 -8.66 3.83 -6.84
N LEU A 207 -8.47 2.53 -7.11
CA LEU A 207 -9.58 1.59 -7.24
C LEU A 207 -10.20 1.41 -5.87
N TRP A 208 -11.48 1.71 -5.74
CA TRP A 208 -12.18 1.72 -4.45
C TRP A 208 -13.38 0.80 -4.48
N ASN A 209 -13.54 0.03 -3.40
CA ASN A 209 -14.74 -0.71 -3.10
C ASN A 209 -15.60 0.14 -2.16
N TYR A 210 -16.60 0.81 -2.72
CA TYR A 210 -17.51 1.70 -1.98
C TYR A 210 -18.45 0.95 -1.02
N LYS A 211 -18.63 -0.37 -1.20
CA LYS A 211 -19.42 -1.18 -0.25
C LYS A 211 -18.65 -1.50 1.02
N GLU A 212 -17.33 -1.69 0.91
CA GLU A 212 -16.47 -2.07 2.03
C GLU A 212 -15.62 -0.89 2.55
N ASP A 213 -15.77 0.30 1.97
CA ASP A 213 -14.98 1.51 2.21
C ASP A 213 -13.47 1.24 2.31
N ARG A 214 -12.94 0.51 1.32
CA ARG A 214 -11.52 0.20 1.21
C ARG A 214 -11.04 0.15 -0.23
N LYS A 215 -9.73 0.13 -0.40
CA LYS A 215 -9.09 -0.14 -1.70
C LYS A 215 -9.60 -1.47 -2.27
N ALA A 216 -10.03 -1.44 -3.52
CA ALA A 216 -10.45 -2.63 -4.25
C ALA A 216 -9.24 -3.45 -4.73
N THR A 217 -9.39 -4.76 -4.71
CA THR A 217 -8.43 -5.68 -5.32
C THR A 217 -8.54 -5.64 -6.85
N LEU A 218 -7.50 -6.10 -7.55
CA LEU A 218 -7.55 -6.26 -9.00
C LEU A 218 -8.65 -7.25 -9.42
N GLU A 219 -8.82 -8.31 -8.64
CA GLU A 219 -9.87 -9.31 -8.85
C GLU A 219 -11.27 -8.68 -8.76
N GLU A 220 -11.56 -7.91 -7.70
CA GLU A 220 -12.84 -7.21 -7.54
C GLU A 220 -13.13 -6.28 -8.72
N ALA A 221 -12.12 -5.53 -9.18
CA ALA A 221 -12.25 -4.63 -10.32
C ALA A 221 -12.51 -5.38 -11.64
N VAL A 222 -11.77 -6.46 -11.91
CA VAL A 222 -11.95 -7.29 -13.12
C VAL A 222 -13.32 -7.98 -13.12
N GLU A 223 -13.73 -8.56 -11.99
CA GLU A 223 -15.05 -9.16 -11.86
C GLU A 223 -16.16 -8.14 -12.10
N HIS A 224 -16.00 -6.92 -11.57
CA HIS A 224 -16.97 -5.85 -11.76
C HIS A 224 -17.12 -5.49 -13.24
N LEU A 225 -16.01 -5.28 -13.95
CA LEU A 225 -16.01 -4.99 -15.39
C LEU A 225 -16.63 -6.13 -16.20
N LEU A 226 -16.30 -7.39 -15.90
CA LEU A 226 -16.86 -8.55 -16.60
C LEU A 226 -18.38 -8.65 -16.40
N LYS A 227 -18.87 -8.35 -15.19
CA LYS A 227 -20.31 -8.32 -14.89
C LYS A 227 -21.01 -7.21 -15.67
N GLN A 228 -20.46 -5.99 -15.67
CA GLN A 228 -21.00 -4.86 -16.44
C GLN A 228 -21.05 -5.17 -17.93
N TRP A 229 -19.94 -5.64 -18.51
CA TRP A 229 -19.86 -5.98 -19.92
C TRP A 229 -20.89 -7.04 -20.36
N ARG A 230 -21.17 -8.05 -19.51
CA ARG A 230 -22.21 -9.05 -19.79
C ARG A 230 -23.61 -8.42 -19.84
N VAL A 231 -23.90 -7.47 -18.95
CA VAL A 231 -25.18 -6.75 -18.91
C VAL A 231 -25.33 -5.88 -20.15
N ASP A 232 -24.32 -5.07 -20.48
CA ASP A 232 -24.36 -4.18 -21.64
C ASP A 232 -24.52 -4.96 -22.94
N ARG A 233 -23.77 -6.07 -23.09
CA ARG A 233 -23.90 -6.97 -24.23
C ARG A 233 -25.30 -7.56 -24.35
N SER A 234 -25.94 -7.89 -23.24
CA SER A 234 -27.30 -8.43 -23.22
C SER A 234 -28.34 -7.38 -23.59
N ASN A 235 -28.17 -6.15 -23.09
CA ASN A 235 -29.04 -5.01 -23.41
C ASN A 235 -28.94 -4.62 -24.90
N LEU A 236 -27.73 -4.61 -25.46
CA LEU A 236 -27.50 -4.34 -26.89
C LEU A 236 -28.10 -5.40 -27.82
N LYS A 237 -28.20 -6.66 -27.35
CA LYS A 237 -28.90 -7.70 -28.10
C LYS A 237 -30.42 -7.49 -28.08
N ARG A 238 -30.98 -7.15 -26.92
CA ARG A 238 -32.43 -6.87 -26.79
C ARG A 238 -32.86 -5.68 -27.65
N LYS A 239 -32.12 -4.56 -27.61
CA LYS A 239 -32.43 -3.38 -28.44
C LYS A 239 -32.48 -3.68 -29.93
N ARG A 240 -31.52 -4.46 -30.45
CA ARG A 240 -31.53 -4.86 -31.88
C ARG A 240 -32.75 -5.69 -32.24
N ILE A 241 -33.16 -6.63 -31.38
CA ILE A 241 -34.35 -7.44 -31.60
C ILE A 241 -35.62 -6.58 -31.59
N GLU A 242 -35.70 -5.59 -30.71
CA GLU A 242 -36.84 -4.66 -30.63
C GLU A 242 -36.91 -3.72 -31.85
N GLU A 243 -35.77 -3.22 -32.33
CA GLU A 243 -35.67 -2.40 -33.56
C GLU A 243 -36.07 -3.19 -34.81
N ASP A 244 -35.64 -4.46 -34.91
CA ASP A 244 -36.00 -5.37 -36.00
C ASP A 244 -37.50 -5.74 -35.98
N ALA A 245 -38.10 -5.88 -34.79
CA ALA A 245 -39.52 -6.22 -34.63
C ALA A 245 -40.49 -5.04 -34.84
N GLY A 246 -40.02 -3.79 -34.66
CA GLY A 246 -40.80 -2.57 -34.86
C GLY A 246 -40.82 -2.06 -36.32
N SER A 247 -40.04 -2.67 -37.21
CA SER A 247 -39.95 -2.29 -38.64
C SER A 247 -40.76 -3.19 -39.59
N THR A 248 -41.54 -4.14 -39.07
CA THR A 248 -42.49 -5.00 -39.81
C THR A 248 -43.93 -4.58 -39.60
#